data_AF-A0AAV6W0N7-F1
#
_entry.id   AF-A0AAV6W0N7-F1
#
_cell.length_a   1.000
_cell.length_b   1.000
_cell.length_c   1.000
_cell.angle_alpha   90.00
_cell.angle_beta   90.00
_cell.angle_gamma   90.00
#
_symmetry.space_group_name_H-M   'P 1'
#
loop_
_entity.id
_entity.type
_entity.pdbx_description
1 polymer ?
#
loop_
_entity_poly.entity_id
_entity_poly.type
_entity_poly.pdbx_seq_one_letter_code
_entity_poly.pdbx_strand_id
1 'polypeptide(L)'
;METQLIILQLPELNSYVLILPLIEGKFRSAIHPGSNGEVVLCVESGSTKVMEKSFTCCAYFHVGNNPYDLMRDAISVVRVHLGTFSINMDHEDPLQDSKDTIYLGSQMLSRSYRFKENEKFAKYQSGTMLSPDAPGFDQEKHDEVFKEMFELAMKKKELKEAGKDDSTLPGPSFIEYLREKEGD
;
A
#
# COMPACT_ATOMS: atom_id res chain seq x y z
N MET A 1 -18.27 1.72 8.07
CA MET A 1 -17.44 0.53 8.29
C MET A 1 -16.08 1.00 8.77
N GLU A 2 -15.64 0.56 9.95
CA GLU A 2 -14.31 0.85 10.48
C GLU A 2 -13.36 -0.26 10.02
N THR A 3 -12.20 0.10 9.47
CA THR A 3 -11.21 -0.88 9.02
C THR A 3 -10.23 -1.18 10.15
N GLN A 4 -10.30 -2.39 10.68
CA GLN A 4 -9.40 -2.91 11.71
C GLN A 4 -8.39 -3.87 11.07
N LEU A 5 -7.17 -3.91 11.60
CA LEU A 5 -6.17 -4.92 11.26
C LEU A 5 -6.02 -5.91 12.41
N ILE A 6 -5.68 -7.16 12.11
CA ILE A 6 -5.48 -8.20 13.13
C ILE A 6 -4.05 -8.73 13.03
N ILE A 7 -3.39 -8.88 14.18
CA ILE A 7 -2.14 -9.62 14.32
C ILE A 7 -2.40 -10.79 15.28
N LEU A 8 -2.15 -12.01 14.83
CA LEU A 8 -2.29 -13.23 15.61
C LEU A 8 -0.91 -13.80 15.89
N GLN A 9 -0.63 -14.14 17.15
CA GLN A 9 0.55 -14.91 17.49
C GLN A 9 0.30 -16.39 17.17
N LEU A 10 1.29 -17.05 16.59
CA LEU A 10 1.35 -18.50 16.36
C LEU A 10 2.43 -19.09 17.29
N PRO A 11 2.06 -19.51 18.51
CA PRO A 11 3.02 -20.00 19.49
C PRO A 11 3.83 -21.20 18.99
N GLU A 12 3.23 -22.07 18.19
CA GLU A 12 3.85 -23.29 17.66
C GLU A 12 4.99 -22.99 16.69
N LEU A 13 4.94 -21.84 16.02
CA LEU A 13 5.93 -21.42 15.03
C LEU A 13 6.86 -20.32 15.55
N ASN A 14 6.60 -19.79 16.74
CA ASN A 14 7.24 -18.56 17.25
C ASN A 14 7.16 -17.41 16.23
N SER A 15 5.99 -17.28 15.59
CA SER A 15 5.73 -16.30 14.52
C SER A 15 4.42 -15.57 14.76
N TYR A 16 4.16 -14.58 13.92
CA TYR A 16 2.94 -13.76 13.89
C TYR A 16 2.34 -13.78 12.50
N VAL A 17 1.02 -13.73 12.41
CA VAL A 17 0.27 -13.55 11.16
C VAL A 17 -0.47 -12.23 11.23
N LEU A 18 -0.28 -11.39 10.22
CA LEU A 18 -1.02 -10.16 10.02
C LEU A 18 -2.07 -10.36 8.95
N ILE A 19 -3.29 -9.92 9.24
CA ILE A 19 -4.43 -9.89 8.33
C ILE A 19 -4.82 -8.44 8.12
N LEU A 20 -4.64 -7.96 6.90
CA LEU A 20 -4.90 -6.57 6.51
C LEU A 20 -6.03 -6.52 5.48
N PRO A 21 -7.21 -5.99 5.86
CA PRO A 21 -8.25 -5.68 4.88
C PRO A 21 -7.76 -4.68 3.84
N LEU A 22 -8.18 -4.87 2.60
CA LEU A 22 -7.69 -4.13 1.44
C LEU A 22 -8.75 -3.15 0.92
N ILE A 23 -8.24 -2.09 0.31
CA ILE A 23 -9.01 -1.21 -0.55
C ILE A 23 -8.52 -1.49 -1.97
N GLU A 24 -9.44 -1.91 -2.85
CA GLU A 24 -9.17 -2.24 -4.25
C GLU A 24 -10.25 -1.60 -5.14
N GLY A 25 -9.83 -0.70 -6.02
CA GLY A 25 -10.74 0.01 -6.92
C GLY A 25 -11.86 0.72 -6.16
N LYS A 26 -13.11 0.35 -6.45
CA LYS A 26 -14.31 0.93 -5.81
C LYS A 26 -14.77 0.18 -4.56
N PHE A 27 -14.01 -0.79 -4.09
CA PHE A 27 -14.36 -1.64 -2.95
C PHE A 27 -13.37 -1.48 -1.81
N ARG A 28 -13.90 -1.53 -0.59
CA ARG A 28 -13.12 -1.70 0.63
C ARG A 28 -13.58 -2.95 1.36
N SER A 29 -12.67 -3.57 2.09
CA SER A 29 -13.02 -4.61 3.02
C SER A 29 -12.78 -4.20 4.47
N ALA A 30 -13.51 -4.85 5.37
CA ALA A 30 -13.22 -4.80 6.79
C ALA A 30 -13.61 -6.10 7.47
N ILE A 31 -13.01 -6.31 8.63
CA ILE A 31 -13.26 -7.47 9.47
C ILE A 31 -14.39 -7.15 10.45
N HIS A 32 -15.35 -8.05 10.55
CA HIS A 32 -16.48 -7.97 11.46
C HIS A 32 -16.61 -9.25 12.30
N PRO A 33 -17.09 -9.15 13.54
CA PRO A 33 -17.48 -10.32 14.31
C PRO A 33 -18.70 -10.99 13.65
N GLY A 34 -18.63 -12.29 13.43
CA GLY A 34 -19.75 -13.13 13.02
C GLY A 34 -20.63 -13.50 14.22
N SER A 35 -21.84 -13.98 13.94
CA SER A 35 -22.83 -14.31 14.97
C SER A 35 -22.42 -15.47 15.89
N ASN A 36 -21.51 -16.33 15.44
CA ASN A 36 -21.10 -17.54 16.15
C ASN A 36 -19.61 -17.55 16.52
N GLY A 37 -19.02 -16.36 16.73
CA GLY A 37 -17.58 -16.23 17.03
C GLY A 37 -16.67 -16.38 15.81
N GLU A 38 -17.25 -16.38 14.61
CA GLU A 38 -16.51 -16.35 13.36
C GLU A 38 -15.93 -14.96 13.12
N VAL A 39 -14.90 -14.88 12.27
CA VAL A 39 -14.37 -13.62 11.75
C VAL A 39 -14.85 -13.49 10.32
N VAL A 40 -15.66 -12.47 10.05
CA VAL A 40 -16.26 -12.25 8.72
C VAL A 40 -15.50 -11.13 8.02
N LEU A 41 -14.97 -11.43 6.83
CA LEU A 41 -14.43 -10.41 5.95
C LEU A 41 -15.55 -9.87 5.05
N CYS A 42 -16.00 -8.66 5.33
CA CYS A 42 -17.04 -8.00 4.57
C CYS A 42 -16.39 -7.10 3.51
N VAL A 43 -16.94 -7.09 2.30
CA VAL A 43 -16.52 -6.22 1.20
C VAL A 43 -17.69 -5.36 0.76
N GLU A 44 -17.50 -4.05 0.67
CA GLU A 44 -18.52 -3.10 0.24
C GLU A 44 -17.92 -1.99 -0.63
N SER A 45 -18.75 -1.38 -1.47
CA SER A 45 -18.35 -0.18 -2.23
C SER A 45 -18.60 1.13 -1.51
N GLY A 46 -19.48 1.13 -0.50
CA GLY A 46 -19.93 2.34 0.19
C GLY A 46 -20.64 3.37 -0.72
N SER A 47 -21.00 3.00 -1.95
CA SER A 47 -21.56 3.90 -2.96
C SER A 47 -22.81 3.31 -3.60
N THR A 48 -23.89 4.09 -3.62
CA THR A 48 -25.16 3.72 -4.25
C THR A 48 -25.09 3.71 -5.79
N LYS A 49 -23.99 4.22 -6.38
CA LYS A 49 -23.79 4.30 -7.83
C LYS A 49 -22.92 3.17 -8.39
N VAL A 50 -22.22 2.41 -7.53
CA VAL A 50 -21.36 1.32 -7.97
C VAL A 50 -22.22 0.10 -8.26
N MET A 51 -22.22 -0.33 -9.53
CA MET A 51 -22.96 -1.50 -10.01
C MET A 51 -22.07 -2.74 -10.20
N GLU A 52 -20.75 -2.57 -10.09
CA GLU A 52 -19.78 -3.66 -10.12
C GLU A 52 -20.02 -4.59 -8.92
N LYS A 53 -19.79 -5.89 -9.14
CA LYS A 53 -19.94 -6.93 -8.11
C LYS A 53 -18.71 -7.83 -7.99
N SER A 54 -17.61 -7.45 -8.65
CA SER A 54 -16.37 -8.23 -8.70
C SER A 54 -15.21 -7.42 -8.12
N PHE A 55 -14.38 -8.10 -7.35
CA PHE A 55 -13.11 -7.62 -6.79
C PHE A 55 -12.11 -8.80 -6.83
N THR A 56 -10.81 -8.50 -6.83
CA THR A 56 -9.76 -9.53 -6.98
C THR A 56 -9.11 -9.86 -5.65
N CYS A 57 -8.95 -8.87 -4.77
CA CYS A 57 -8.20 -8.94 -3.54
C CYS A 57 -8.95 -8.21 -2.41
N CYS A 58 -9.38 -8.97 -1.40
CA CYS A 58 -10.10 -8.42 -0.25
C CYS A 58 -9.29 -8.42 1.05
N ALA A 59 -8.22 -9.19 1.16
CA ALA A 59 -7.34 -9.17 2.33
C ALA A 59 -5.91 -9.57 1.94
N TYR A 60 -4.93 -9.02 2.65
CA TYR A 60 -3.53 -9.40 2.57
C TYR A 60 -3.11 -10.12 3.84
N PHE A 61 -2.39 -11.23 3.68
CA PHE A 61 -1.88 -12.04 4.77
C PHE A 61 -0.35 -12.02 4.73
N HIS A 62 0.28 -11.84 5.88
CA HIS A 62 1.73 -11.87 6.00
C HIS A 62 2.12 -12.65 7.26
N VAL A 63 3.17 -13.47 7.17
CA VAL A 63 3.72 -14.21 8.31
C VAL A 63 5.14 -13.74 8.59
N GLY A 64 5.47 -13.46 9.85
CA GLY A 64 6.80 -13.00 10.23
C GLY A 64 7.10 -13.23 11.71
N ASN A 65 8.37 -13.22 12.08
CA ASN A 65 8.81 -13.53 13.45
C ASN A 65 8.82 -12.31 14.37
N ASN A 66 8.74 -11.10 13.81
CA ASN A 66 8.69 -9.85 14.55
C ASN A 66 7.43 -9.07 14.11
N PRO A 67 6.52 -8.72 15.04
CA PRO A 67 5.24 -8.09 14.69
C PRO A 67 5.39 -6.66 14.15
N TYR A 68 6.47 -5.95 14.49
CA TYR A 68 6.74 -4.60 14.01
C TYR A 68 7.26 -4.61 12.58
N ASP A 69 8.20 -5.51 12.29
CA ASP A 69 8.69 -5.73 10.92
C ASP A 69 7.56 -6.22 10.02
N LEU A 70 6.75 -7.15 10.54
CA LEU A 70 5.58 -7.69 9.86
C LEU A 70 4.59 -6.61 9.43
N MET A 71 4.26 -5.69 10.34
CA MET A 71 3.34 -4.58 10.04
C MET A 71 3.90 -3.66 8.96
N ARG A 72 5.17 -3.29 9.10
CA ARG A 72 5.87 -2.43 8.14
C ARG A 72 5.92 -3.05 6.76
N ASP A 73 6.35 -4.30 6.67
CA ASP A 73 6.57 -4.99 5.41
C ASP A 73 5.22 -5.24 4.71
N ALA A 74 4.18 -5.59 5.46
CA ALA A 74 2.83 -5.73 4.93
C ALA A 74 2.26 -4.42 4.35
N ILE A 75 2.36 -3.31 5.09
CA ILE A 75 1.89 -1.99 4.59
C ILE A 75 2.69 -1.58 3.35
N SER A 76 4.00 -1.84 3.33
CA SER A 76 4.86 -1.53 2.19
C SER A 76 4.47 -2.31 0.94
N VAL A 77 4.27 -3.63 1.08
CA VAL A 77 3.83 -4.49 -0.02
C VAL A 77 2.47 -4.02 -0.56
N VAL A 78 1.49 -3.78 0.31
CA VAL A 78 0.15 -3.36 -0.12
C VAL A 78 0.16 -1.97 -0.74
N ARG A 79 0.93 -1.03 -0.21
CA ARG A 79 1.13 0.29 -0.83
C ARG A 79 1.68 0.17 -2.24
N VAL A 80 2.68 -0.68 -2.45
CA VAL A 80 3.32 -0.82 -3.76
C VAL A 80 2.45 -1.60 -4.75
N HIS A 81 1.74 -2.62 -4.28
CA HIS A 81 0.87 -3.45 -5.12
C HIS A 81 -0.43 -2.74 -5.51
N LEU A 82 -1.15 -2.17 -4.54
CA LEU A 82 -2.47 -1.55 -4.80
C LEU A 82 -2.40 -0.03 -4.98
N GLY A 83 -1.39 0.62 -4.40
CA GLY A 83 -1.33 2.08 -4.37
C GLY A 83 -2.45 2.72 -3.55
N THR A 84 -3.06 2.00 -2.60
CA THR A 84 -4.22 2.49 -1.83
C THR A 84 -3.89 2.90 -0.40
N PHE A 85 -2.64 2.75 0.02
CA PHE A 85 -2.17 3.14 1.36
C PHE A 85 -1.19 4.29 1.28
N SER A 86 -1.44 5.31 2.11
CA SER A 86 -0.58 6.46 2.31
C SER A 86 0.07 6.39 3.69
N ILE A 87 1.33 6.82 3.76
CA ILE A 87 2.18 6.72 4.95
C ILE A 87 2.77 8.12 5.17
N ASN A 88 2.97 8.54 6.41
CA ASN A 88 3.63 9.80 6.77
C ASN A 88 4.61 9.53 7.92
N MET A 89 5.84 10.01 7.79
CA MET A 89 6.87 9.83 8.82
C MET A 89 6.87 10.98 9.82
N ASP A 90 7.23 10.73 11.09
CA ASP A 90 7.18 11.73 12.17
C ASP A 90 8.05 12.98 11.93
N HIS A 91 9.04 12.89 11.05
CA HIS A 91 9.95 13.98 10.69
C HIS A 91 9.54 14.73 9.41
N GLU A 92 8.45 14.31 8.77
CA GLU A 92 7.89 14.95 7.57
C GLU A 92 6.73 15.89 7.94
N ASP A 93 6.27 16.67 6.96
CA ASP A 93 5.07 17.50 7.12
C ASP A 93 3.85 16.57 7.36
N PRO A 94 3.15 16.67 8.51
CA PRO A 94 2.02 15.81 8.85
C PRO A 94 0.80 16.01 7.95
N LEU A 95 0.83 16.93 6.97
CA LEU A 95 -0.21 17.14 5.99
C LEU A 95 0.08 16.50 4.63
N GLN A 96 1.29 15.97 4.42
CA GLN A 96 1.73 15.39 3.15
C GLN A 96 1.96 13.88 3.25
N ASP A 97 1.76 13.16 2.15
CA ASP A 97 2.18 11.77 2.08
C ASP A 97 3.71 11.69 2.01
N SER A 98 4.28 10.74 2.75
CA SER A 98 5.69 10.40 2.67
C SER A 98 6.01 9.99 1.25
N LYS A 99 6.98 10.70 0.68
CA LYS A 99 7.52 10.36 -0.63
C LYS A 99 8.41 9.13 -0.51
N ASP A 100 9.08 8.98 0.62
CA ASP A 100 9.94 7.84 0.90
C ASP A 100 9.13 6.55 1.00
N THR A 101 9.70 5.47 0.49
CA THR A 101 9.21 4.12 0.76
C THR A 101 9.63 3.76 2.18
N ILE A 102 8.76 3.09 2.95
CA ILE A 102 9.24 2.54 4.22
C ILE A 102 10.29 1.50 3.89
N TYR A 103 11.54 1.76 4.30
CA TYR A 103 12.64 0.85 4.02
C TYR A 103 12.46 -0.46 4.81
N LEU A 104 12.77 -1.58 4.16
CA LEU A 104 12.83 -2.88 4.80
C LEU A 104 13.91 -2.84 5.91
N GLY A 105 13.47 -2.88 7.17
CA GLY A 105 14.35 -2.86 8.36
C GLY A 105 14.45 -1.52 9.13
N SER A 106 13.75 -0.45 8.72
CA SER A 106 13.63 0.76 9.58
C SER A 106 12.49 0.62 10.59
N GLN A 107 12.64 1.18 11.79
CA GLN A 107 11.55 1.28 12.77
C GLN A 107 10.41 2.13 12.17
N MET A 108 9.16 1.68 12.33
CA MET A 108 7.99 2.37 11.81
C MET A 108 7.69 3.61 12.69
N LEU A 109 8.44 4.70 12.48
CA LEU A 109 8.17 6.04 13.01
C LEU A 109 7.17 6.77 12.11
N SER A 110 6.08 6.09 11.77
CA SER A 110 5.06 6.62 10.87
C SER A 110 3.68 6.44 11.48
N ARG A 111 2.89 7.51 11.47
CA ARG A 111 1.52 7.52 11.98
C ARG A 111 0.56 7.53 10.79
N SER A 112 -0.44 6.65 10.81
CA SER A 112 -1.60 6.80 9.93
C SER A 112 -2.33 8.09 10.33
N TYR A 113 -2.22 9.13 9.53
CA TYR A 113 -2.62 10.49 9.89
C TYR A 113 -3.96 10.92 9.27
N ARG A 114 -4.36 10.30 8.15
CA ARG A 114 -5.59 10.67 7.42
C ARG A 114 -6.09 9.54 6.52
N PHE A 115 -7.39 9.29 6.52
CA PHE A 115 -8.07 8.51 5.49
C PHE A 115 -8.55 9.44 4.38
N LYS A 116 -7.65 9.78 3.45
CA LYS A 116 -7.97 10.55 2.24
C LYS A 116 -7.40 9.81 1.05
N GLU A 117 -8.09 9.95 -0.08
CA GLU A 117 -7.65 9.47 -1.38
C GLU A 117 -6.20 9.94 -1.65
N ASN A 118 -5.30 8.99 -1.96
CA ASN A 118 -3.87 9.27 -2.07
C ASN A 118 -3.55 10.19 -3.27
N GLU A 119 -2.32 10.71 -3.39
CA GLU A 119 -1.96 11.60 -4.50
C GLU A 119 -2.17 10.99 -5.90
N LYS A 120 -2.00 9.66 -6.06
CA LYS A 120 -2.27 8.96 -7.32
C LYS A 120 -3.73 9.14 -7.73
N PHE A 121 -4.66 8.98 -6.79
CA PHE A 121 -6.09 9.11 -7.05
C PHE A 121 -6.60 10.57 -6.90
N ALA A 122 -5.88 11.45 -6.20
CA ALA A 122 -6.19 12.87 -6.16
C ALA A 122 -6.00 13.54 -7.54
N LYS A 123 -5.08 13.01 -8.36
CA LYS A 123 -4.87 13.42 -9.76
C LYS A 123 -5.86 12.77 -10.74
N TYR A 124 -6.72 11.86 -10.29
CA TYR A 124 -7.67 11.17 -11.16
C TYR A 124 -8.74 12.14 -11.69
N GLN A 125 -8.84 12.24 -13.01
CA GLN A 125 -9.98 12.91 -13.66
C GLN A 125 -11.12 11.91 -13.89
N SER A 126 -12.33 12.30 -13.50
CA SER A 126 -13.53 11.45 -13.67
C SER A 126 -13.74 11.08 -15.14
N GLY A 127 -13.88 9.79 -15.43
CA GLY A 127 -14.11 9.27 -16.78
C GLY A 127 -12.85 8.78 -17.49
N THR A 128 -11.65 9.08 -17.00
CA THR A 128 -10.37 8.64 -17.61
C THR A 128 -10.29 7.11 -17.73
N MET A 129 -10.71 6.39 -16.69
CA MET A 129 -10.72 4.92 -16.65
C MET A 129 -11.88 4.29 -17.43
N LEU A 130 -12.79 5.11 -17.97
CA LEU A 130 -13.91 4.67 -18.82
C LEU A 130 -13.71 5.06 -20.29
N SER A 131 -12.63 5.78 -20.60
CA SER A 131 -12.29 6.17 -21.97
C SER A 131 -11.73 4.97 -22.76
N PRO A 132 -11.87 4.95 -24.09
CA PRO A 132 -11.21 3.95 -24.94
C PRO A 132 -9.68 3.95 -24.77
N ASP A 133 -9.12 5.08 -24.36
CA ASP A 133 -7.69 5.31 -24.11
C ASP A 133 -7.32 5.16 -22.62
N ALA A 134 -8.14 4.47 -21.82
CA ALA A 134 -7.87 4.27 -20.41
C ALA A 134 -6.49 3.59 -20.22
N PRO A 135 -5.65 4.11 -19.31
CA PRO A 135 -4.35 3.53 -19.07
C PRO A 135 -4.51 2.09 -18.55
N GLY A 136 -4.01 1.14 -19.33
CA GLY A 136 -3.97 -0.26 -18.96
C GLY A 136 -3.00 -0.50 -17.81
N PHE A 137 -3.30 -1.48 -16.97
CA PHE A 137 -2.34 -2.01 -16.02
C PHE A 137 -1.40 -2.97 -16.74
N ASP A 138 -0.12 -2.61 -16.79
CA ASP A 138 0.97 -3.42 -17.34
C ASP A 138 1.74 -4.07 -16.19
N GLN A 139 1.58 -5.38 -16.04
CA GLN A 139 2.21 -6.16 -14.96
C GLN A 139 3.73 -6.25 -15.14
N GLU A 140 4.22 -6.45 -16.38
CA GLU A 140 5.66 -6.58 -16.63
C GLU A 140 6.38 -5.27 -16.30
N LYS A 141 5.81 -4.14 -16.75
CA LYS A 141 6.32 -2.82 -16.41
C LYS A 141 6.24 -2.53 -14.90
N HIS A 142 5.19 -2.99 -14.22
CA HIS A 142 5.09 -2.86 -12.76
C HIS A 142 6.19 -3.63 -12.05
N ASP A 143 6.41 -4.89 -12.46
CA ASP A 143 7.42 -5.77 -11.87
C ASP A 143 8.85 -5.26 -12.11
N GLU A 144 9.14 -4.69 -13.29
CA GLU A 144 10.42 -4.05 -13.59
C GLU A 144 10.68 -2.84 -12.69
N VAL A 145 9.74 -1.90 -12.62
CA VAL A 145 9.89 -0.72 -11.75
C VAL A 145 9.95 -1.13 -10.28
N PHE A 146 9.20 -2.17 -9.89
CA PHE A 146 9.29 -2.74 -8.55
C PHE A 146 10.70 -3.24 -8.22
N LYS A 147 11.31 -3.96 -9.16
CA LYS A 147 12.69 -4.46 -9.01
C LYS A 147 13.68 -3.31 -8.89
N GLU A 148 13.56 -2.27 -9.71
CA GLU A 148 14.41 -1.07 -9.61
C GLU A 148 14.24 -0.36 -8.27
N MET A 149 13.01 -0.19 -7.80
CA MET A 149 12.72 0.38 -6.48
C MET A 149 13.33 -0.46 -5.35
N PHE A 150 13.26 -1.78 -5.46
CA PHE A 150 13.84 -2.70 -4.50
C PHE A 150 15.37 -2.59 -4.45
N GLU A 151 16.03 -2.58 -5.60
CA GLU A 151 17.49 -2.41 -5.69
C GLU A 151 17.94 -1.05 -5.13
N LEU A 152 17.21 0.03 -5.44
CA LEU A 152 17.48 1.36 -4.90
C LEU A 152 17.34 1.39 -3.37
N ALA A 153 16.30 0.74 -2.83
CA ALA A 153 16.07 0.65 -1.39
C ALA A 153 17.20 -0.11 -0.67
N MET A 154 17.67 -1.24 -1.25
CA MET A 154 18.81 -1.99 -0.73
C MET A 154 20.09 -1.14 -0.72
N LYS A 155 20.35 -0.39 -1.79
CA LYS A 155 21.51 0.50 -1.87
C LYS A 155 21.46 1.64 -0.85
N LYS A 156 20.28 2.24 -0.61
CA LYS A 156 20.09 3.26 0.43
C LYS A 156 20.34 2.70 1.82
N LYS A 157 19.94 1.45 2.08
CA LYS A 157 20.21 0.77 3.35
C LYS A 157 21.72 0.60 3.59
N GLU A 158 22.45 0.10 2.60
CA GLU A 158 23.92 -0.06 2.69
C GLU A 158 24.64 1.26 2.97
N LEU A 159 24.20 2.36 2.34
CA LEU A 159 24.77 3.69 2.60
C LEU A 159 24.49 4.18 4.01
N LYS A 160 23.26 4.00 4.53
CA LYS A 160 22.91 4.35 5.91
C LYS A 160 23.72 3.54 6.92
N GLU A 161 23.87 2.23 6.71
CA GLU A 161 24.69 1.36 7.56
C GLU A 161 26.18 1.76 7.52
N ALA A 162 26.66 2.24 6.38
CA ALA A 162 28.02 2.77 6.22
C ALA A 162 28.20 4.22 6.72
N GLY A 163 27.15 4.86 7.25
CA GLY A 163 27.19 6.26 7.69
C GLY A 163 27.44 7.29 6.58
N LYS A 164 27.11 6.94 5.33
CA LYS A 164 27.26 7.79 4.15
C LYS A 164 25.96 8.50 3.78
N ASP A 165 26.07 9.68 3.21
CA ASP A 165 24.95 10.50 2.74
C ASP A 165 24.29 9.88 1.49
N ASP A 166 22.95 9.82 1.48
CA ASP A 166 22.14 9.25 0.41
C ASP A 166 21.57 10.30 -0.57
N SER A 167 21.90 11.58 -0.36
CA SER A 167 21.45 12.72 -1.16
C SER A 167 21.80 12.66 -2.66
N THR A 168 22.76 11.80 -3.03
CA THR A 168 23.19 11.56 -4.42
C THR A 168 22.35 10.51 -5.15
N LEU A 169 21.48 9.78 -4.44
CA LEU A 169 20.60 8.79 -5.05
C LEU A 169 19.29 9.43 -5.55
N PRO A 170 18.73 8.91 -6.66
CA PRO A 170 17.47 9.41 -7.18
C PRO A 170 16.35 9.33 -6.12
N GLY A 171 15.44 10.29 -6.19
CA GLY A 171 14.23 10.31 -5.38
C GLY A 171 13.33 9.10 -5.67
N PRO A 172 12.34 8.84 -4.79
CA PRO A 172 11.43 7.72 -4.94
C PRO A 172 10.67 7.79 -6.27
N SER A 173 10.78 6.73 -7.07
CA SER A 173 10.02 6.55 -8.31
C SER A 173 8.62 6.05 -7.98
N PHE A 174 7.61 6.67 -8.57
CA PHE A 174 6.23 6.21 -8.49
C PHE A 174 5.83 5.62 -9.83
N ILE A 175 5.10 4.52 -9.81
CA ILE A 175 4.50 3.98 -11.02
C ILE A 175 3.26 4.82 -11.33
N GLU A 176 3.48 5.81 -12.20
CA GLU A 176 2.47 6.79 -12.59
C GLU A 176 1.66 6.24 -13.77
N TYR A 177 0.56 5.57 -13.46
CA TYR A 177 -0.35 5.00 -14.45
C TYR A 177 -1.23 6.04 -15.16
N LEU A 178 -1.30 7.27 -14.64
CA LEU A 178 -2.25 8.29 -15.10
C LEU A 178 -1.59 9.41 -15.93
N ARG A 179 -0.41 9.15 -16.52
CA ARG A 179 0.28 10.19 -17.30
C ARG A 179 -0.52 10.49 -18.57
N GLU A 180 -0.86 11.76 -18.80
CA GLU A 180 -1.33 12.23 -20.12
C GLU A 180 -0.28 11.86 -21.16
N LYS A 181 -0.69 11.30 -22.31
CA LYS A 181 0.15 11.38 -23.50
C LYS A 181 0.23 12.87 -23.85
N GLU A 182 1.41 13.47 -23.77
CA GLU A 182 1.64 14.77 -24.37
C GLU A 182 1.42 14.64 -25.88
N GLY A 183 0.29 15.16 -26.36
CA GLY A 183 0.03 15.60 -27.73
C GLY A 183 0.10 14.56 -28.86
N ASP A 184 -1.02 14.39 -29.55
CA ASP A 184 -1.10 14.49 -31.01
C ASP A 184 -2.41 15.22 -31.39
#